data_AF-A0A5C7P2Q2-F1
#
_entry.id   AF-A0A5C7P2Q2-F1
#
_cell.length_a   1.000
_cell.length_b   1.000
_cell.length_c   1.000
_cell.angle_alpha   90.00
_cell.angle_beta   90.00
_cell.angle_gamma   90.00
#
_symmetry.space_group_name_H-M   'P 1'
#
loop_
_entity.id
_entity.type
_entity.pdbx_description
1 polymer ?
#
loop_
_entity_poly.entity_id
_entity_poly.type
_entity_poly.pdbx_seq_one_letter_code
_entity_poly.pdbx_strand_id
1 'polypeptide(L)'
;MSDKRSGRTSAITGVGDETASALSPEQLALMGYQIPTTRHMVAETTLPDGAIVPQGDGSWLLSGFRLTTTGVDIPADTTEAQWTALGVMICKLGASVQWLIGDWLAFGDRRWGKTYEQVAELTGYEVQSLRDMVYVASKVSVRTDKLSFAHHKVVAGLAPEDQQAWLEWAIENGASSKMLLAAIREWRRPTPLSSGADGSQVQKVLISREKPREFRQFLKLASKAGQGDVKAKQRALGQIVQYRQWLDEMEQWLKG
;
A
#
# COMPACT_ATOMS: atom_id res chain seq x y z
N MET A 1 -38.87 70.09 -37.13
CA MET A 1 -38.91 68.96 -38.08
C MET A 1 -37.96 67.91 -37.51
N SER A 2 -38.43 66.96 -36.67
CA SER A 2 -38.94 65.60 -37.03
C SER A 2 -37.83 64.74 -37.65
N ASP A 3 -37.47 63.52 -37.23
CA ASP A 3 -38.14 62.43 -36.51
C ASP A 3 -37.09 61.50 -35.83
N LYS A 4 -37.28 61.06 -34.57
CA LYS A 4 -37.71 59.72 -34.07
C LYS A 4 -37.37 58.42 -34.87
N ARG A 5 -36.73 57.50 -34.11
CA ARG A 5 -36.85 56.00 -34.01
C ARG A 5 -36.53 55.11 -35.22
N SER A 6 -35.68 54.08 -35.01
CA SER A 6 -36.08 52.65 -34.83
C SER A 6 -35.01 51.63 -35.32
N GLY A 7 -34.82 50.55 -34.55
CA GLY A 7 -34.27 49.24 -35.00
C GLY A 7 -32.94 48.83 -34.35
N ARG A 8 -32.93 48.08 -33.24
CA ARG A 8 -32.98 46.60 -33.08
C ARG A 8 -31.61 45.88 -33.17
N THR A 9 -31.17 45.38 -32.00
CA THR A 9 -30.89 43.96 -31.68
C THR A 9 -29.62 43.26 -32.20
N SER A 10 -28.99 42.52 -31.26
CA SER A 10 -28.05 41.38 -31.39
C SER A 10 -26.58 41.70 -31.72
N ALA A 11 -25.57 41.04 -31.17
CA ALA A 11 -25.50 39.92 -30.25
C ALA A 11 -24.14 39.93 -29.52
N ILE A 12 -24.16 39.44 -28.28
CA ILE A 12 -23.02 38.92 -27.53
C ILE A 12 -22.78 37.50 -28.05
N THR A 13 -21.64 37.24 -28.69
CA THR A 13 -21.08 35.91 -28.99
C THR A 13 -19.61 36.11 -29.40
N GLY A 14 -18.61 35.33 -29.00
CA GLY A 14 -18.54 34.16 -28.15
C GLY A 14 -17.07 33.96 -27.77
N VAL A 15 -16.87 33.51 -26.54
CA VAL A 15 -15.60 33.01 -26.01
C VAL A 15 -15.17 31.84 -26.90
N GLY A 16 -13.95 31.90 -27.42
CA GLY A 16 -13.36 30.84 -28.23
C GLY A 16 -13.23 29.56 -27.39
N ASP A 17 -14.05 28.59 -27.76
CA ASP A 17 -14.05 27.22 -27.30
C ASP A 17 -12.76 26.53 -27.82
N GLU A 18 -11.66 26.64 -27.06
CA GLU A 18 -10.50 25.76 -27.24
C GLU A 18 -10.86 24.36 -26.73
N THR A 19 -11.65 23.65 -27.54
CA THR A 19 -11.85 22.22 -27.38
C THR A 19 -10.50 21.54 -27.57
N ALA A 20 -9.89 21.11 -26.46
CA ALA A 20 -8.71 20.26 -26.45
C ALA A 20 -9.02 19.00 -27.25
N SER A 21 -8.55 18.95 -28.50
CA SER A 21 -8.72 17.79 -29.36
C SER A 21 -7.88 16.64 -28.80
N ALA A 22 -8.55 15.56 -28.38
CA ALA A 22 -7.88 14.37 -27.89
C ALA A 22 -6.87 13.85 -28.94
N LEU A 23 -5.65 13.53 -28.48
CA LEU A 23 -4.64 12.92 -29.35
C LEU A 23 -5.16 11.63 -29.96
N SER A 24 -4.86 11.42 -31.24
CA SER A 24 -5.22 10.19 -31.94
C SER A 24 -4.50 8.99 -31.31
N PRO A 25 -5.07 7.78 -31.43
CA PRO A 25 -4.41 6.55 -30.97
C PRO A 25 -2.99 6.37 -31.54
N GLU A 26 -2.71 6.91 -32.74
CA GLU A 26 -1.38 6.88 -33.36
C GLU A 26 -0.40 7.83 -32.65
N GLN A 27 -0.86 9.02 -32.25
CA GLN A 27 -0.06 9.97 -31.48
C GLN A 27 0.27 9.42 -30.09
N LEU A 28 -0.68 8.72 -29.46
CA LEU A 28 -0.47 8.05 -28.17
C LEU A 28 0.48 6.85 -28.27
N ALA A 29 0.40 6.10 -29.36
CA ALA A 29 1.36 5.04 -29.66
C ALA A 29 2.77 5.59 -29.89
N LEU A 30 2.91 6.76 -30.54
CA LEU A 30 4.18 7.46 -30.71
C LEU A 30 4.79 7.93 -29.37
N MET A 31 3.94 8.24 -28.39
CA MET A 31 4.36 8.57 -27.02
C MET A 31 4.61 7.33 -26.14
N GLY A 32 4.58 6.12 -26.73
CA GLY A 32 4.90 4.86 -26.02
C GLY A 32 3.73 4.24 -25.26
N TYR A 33 2.52 4.78 -25.36
CA TYR A 33 1.32 4.19 -24.75
C TYR A 33 0.72 3.11 -25.66
N GLN A 34 0.72 1.85 -25.19
CA GLN A 34 0.04 0.76 -25.91
C GLN A 34 -1.46 0.76 -25.60
N ILE A 35 -2.27 1.28 -26.53
CA ILE A 35 -3.73 1.21 -26.46
C ILE A 35 -4.20 0.02 -27.31
N PRO A 36 -4.98 -0.93 -26.77
CA PRO A 36 -5.59 -1.98 -27.57
C PRO A 36 -6.51 -1.36 -28.63
N THR A 37 -6.17 -1.54 -29.90
CA THR A 37 -6.86 -0.95 -31.05
C THR A 37 -8.15 -1.72 -31.34
N THR A 38 -9.19 -1.53 -30.53
CA THR A 38 -10.54 -1.99 -30.90
C THR A 38 -11.21 -0.90 -31.71
N ARG A 39 -11.24 -1.09 -33.02
CA ARG A 39 -11.92 -0.27 -34.02
C ARG A 39 -13.42 -0.24 -33.73
N HIS A 40 -13.94 0.87 -33.20
CA HIS A 40 -15.34 1.23 -33.33
C HIS A 40 -15.48 2.70 -33.75
N MET A 41 -16.50 2.92 -34.57
CA MET A 41 -16.82 4.10 -35.37
C MET A 41 -16.84 5.39 -34.55
N VAL A 42 -16.44 6.49 -35.22
CA VAL A 42 -16.48 7.87 -34.72
C VAL A 42 -17.93 8.28 -34.44
N ALA A 43 -18.43 7.95 -33.26
CA ALA A 43 -19.39 8.82 -32.60
C ALA A 43 -18.59 9.98 -32.03
N GLU A 44 -19.10 11.19 -32.15
CA GLU A 44 -18.65 12.35 -31.38
C GLU A 44 -18.76 11.98 -29.90
N THR A 45 -17.70 11.37 -29.38
CA THR A 45 -17.71 10.70 -28.09
C THR A 45 -17.48 11.81 -27.09
N THR A 46 -18.57 12.38 -26.58
CA THR A 46 -18.52 13.19 -25.37
C THR A 46 -17.82 12.34 -24.32
N LEU A 47 -16.56 12.69 -24.04
CA LEU A 47 -15.75 11.96 -23.08
C LEU A 47 -16.50 11.99 -21.74
N PRO A 48 -16.62 10.84 -21.07
CA PRO A 48 -17.30 10.79 -19.79
C PRO A 48 -16.58 11.70 -18.80
N ASP A 49 -17.36 12.34 -17.93
CA ASP A 49 -16.81 13.13 -16.84
C ASP A 49 -15.89 12.25 -15.98
N GLY A 50 -14.70 12.77 -15.65
CA GLY A 50 -13.64 12.03 -14.94
C GLY A 50 -12.68 11.23 -15.84
N ALA A 51 -12.80 11.31 -17.17
CA ALA A 51 -11.79 10.70 -18.05
C ALA A 51 -10.42 11.37 -17.88
N ILE A 52 -9.36 10.55 -17.79
CA ILE A 52 -7.96 11.00 -17.84
C ILE A 52 -7.52 10.94 -19.30
N VAL A 53 -7.25 12.10 -19.90
CA VAL A 53 -7.01 12.24 -21.34
C VAL A 53 -5.60 12.78 -21.60
N PRO A 54 -4.70 12.01 -22.21
CA PRO A 54 -3.36 12.49 -22.57
C PRO A 54 -3.41 13.61 -23.60
N GLN A 55 -2.54 14.60 -23.45
CA GLN A 55 -2.40 15.77 -24.32
C GLN A 55 -1.06 15.74 -25.08
N GLY A 56 -0.99 16.45 -26.22
CA GLY A 56 0.18 16.52 -27.11
C GLY A 56 1.45 17.06 -26.48
N ASP A 57 1.30 17.81 -25.40
CA ASP A 57 2.38 18.46 -24.66
C ASP A 57 2.89 17.63 -23.47
N GLY A 58 2.41 16.38 -23.32
CA GLY A 58 2.75 15.49 -22.21
C GLY A 58 1.96 15.76 -20.92
N SER A 59 1.01 16.69 -20.93
CA SER A 59 0.05 16.89 -19.85
C SER A 59 -1.14 15.93 -19.96
N TRP A 60 -1.96 15.90 -18.92
CA TRP A 60 -3.18 15.12 -18.86
C TRP A 60 -4.35 16.02 -18.53
N LEU A 61 -5.47 15.86 -19.24
CA LEU A 61 -6.72 16.53 -18.92
C LEU A 61 -7.57 15.61 -18.05
N LEU A 62 -8.12 16.15 -16.97
CA LEU A 62 -9.06 15.45 -16.10
C LEU A 62 -10.18 16.41 -15.69
N SER A 63 -11.40 16.17 -16.18
CA SER A 63 -12.57 17.02 -15.87
C SER A 63 -12.31 18.53 -16.01
N GLY A 64 -11.58 18.93 -17.06
CA GLY A 64 -11.23 20.34 -17.33
C GLY A 64 -9.95 20.83 -16.65
N PHE A 65 -9.33 20.05 -15.76
CA PHE A 65 -8.05 20.39 -15.14
C PHE A 65 -6.88 19.84 -15.95
N ARG A 66 -5.88 20.69 -16.20
CA ARG A 66 -4.63 20.28 -16.85
C ARG A 66 -3.60 19.88 -15.80
N LEU A 67 -3.24 18.61 -15.79
CA LEU A 67 -2.25 17.99 -14.91
C LEU A 67 -0.91 17.87 -15.65
N THR A 68 0.14 18.45 -15.08
CA THR A 68 1.51 18.34 -15.57
C THR A 68 2.35 17.50 -14.61
N THR A 69 3.58 17.16 -15.01
CA THR A 69 4.54 16.48 -14.13
C THR A 69 4.84 17.27 -12.85
N THR A 70 4.70 18.59 -12.88
CA THR A 70 5.13 19.49 -11.78
C THR A 70 3.98 20.23 -11.11
N GLY A 71 2.73 20.03 -11.52
CA GLY A 71 1.60 20.78 -10.95
C GLY A 71 0.29 20.60 -11.70
N VAL A 72 -0.72 21.35 -11.26
CA VAL A 72 -2.05 21.39 -11.86
C VAL A 72 -2.44 22.83 -12.18
N ASP A 73 -2.97 23.05 -13.37
CA ASP A 73 -3.56 24.32 -13.78
C ASP A 73 -5.05 24.31 -13.37
N ILE A 74 -5.44 25.24 -12.50
CA ILE A 74 -6.81 25.37 -11.97
C ILE A 74 -7.48 26.57 -12.64
N PRO A 75 -8.50 26.36 -13.50
CA PRO A 75 -9.24 27.45 -14.14
C PRO A 75 -9.91 28.39 -13.12
N ALA A 76 -9.99 29.69 -13.44
CA ALA A 76 -10.54 30.69 -12.53
C ALA A 76 -12.05 30.52 -12.25
N ASP A 77 -12.77 29.85 -13.13
CA ASP A 77 -14.19 29.50 -13.03
C ASP A 77 -14.44 28.17 -12.29
N THR A 78 -13.38 27.55 -11.75
CA THR A 78 -13.49 26.33 -10.93
C THR A 78 -14.37 26.56 -9.71
N THR A 79 -15.42 25.77 -9.57
CA THR A 79 -16.27 25.76 -8.38
C THR A 79 -15.58 25.08 -7.19
N GLU A 80 -15.98 25.43 -5.95
CA GLU A 80 -15.48 24.79 -4.72
C GLU A 80 -15.67 23.27 -4.74
N ALA A 81 -16.79 22.79 -5.30
CA ALA A 81 -17.09 21.37 -5.43
C ALA A 81 -16.09 20.65 -6.35
N GLN A 82 -15.79 21.24 -7.51
CA GLN A 82 -14.81 20.69 -8.45
C GLN A 82 -13.39 20.71 -7.85
N TRP A 83 -13.01 21.82 -7.22
CA TRP A 83 -11.73 21.95 -6.53
C TRP A 83 -11.56 20.89 -5.43
N THR A 84 -12.61 20.69 -4.62
CA THR A 84 -12.61 19.70 -3.54
C THR A 84 -12.51 18.27 -4.09
N ALA A 85 -13.29 17.96 -5.14
CA ALA A 85 -13.25 16.65 -5.77
C ALA A 85 -11.86 16.32 -6.34
N LEU A 86 -11.24 17.29 -7.01
CA LEU A 86 -9.88 17.18 -7.53
C LEU A 86 -8.88 16.94 -6.39
N GLY A 87 -8.90 17.76 -5.34
CA GLY A 87 -8.00 17.63 -4.20
C GLY A 87 -8.11 16.28 -3.49
N VAL A 88 -9.33 15.81 -3.25
CA VAL A 88 -9.58 14.48 -2.65
C VAL A 88 -9.01 13.37 -3.53
N MET A 89 -9.22 13.45 -4.85
CA MET A 89 -8.71 12.47 -5.80
C MET A 89 -7.17 12.45 -5.82
N ILE A 90 -6.52 13.61 -5.95
CA ILE A 90 -5.05 13.72 -5.96
C ILE A 90 -4.45 13.13 -4.68
N CYS A 91 -5.01 13.45 -3.51
CA CYS A 91 -4.53 12.95 -2.24
C CYS A 91 -4.68 11.42 -2.12
N LYS A 92 -5.84 10.87 -2.52
CA LYS A 92 -6.07 9.41 -2.52
C LYS A 92 -5.17 8.68 -3.52
N LEU A 93 -4.98 9.25 -4.71
CA LEU A 93 -4.09 8.70 -5.72
C LEU A 93 -2.64 8.73 -5.24
N GLY A 94 -2.18 9.86 -4.69
CA GLY A 94 -0.84 9.99 -4.13
C GLY A 94 -0.55 8.98 -3.01
N ALA A 95 -1.53 8.74 -2.13
CA ALA A 95 -1.41 7.73 -1.07
C ALA A 95 -1.38 6.28 -1.59
N SER A 96 -1.91 6.02 -2.77
CA SER A 96 -2.01 4.68 -3.37
C SER A 96 -0.98 4.40 -4.46
N VAL A 97 -0.33 5.41 -5.04
CA VAL A 97 0.51 5.23 -6.24
C VAL A 97 1.63 4.22 -6.05
N GLN A 98 2.24 4.17 -4.86
CA GLN A 98 3.30 3.21 -4.54
C GLN A 98 2.79 1.76 -4.55
N TRP A 99 1.55 1.53 -4.09
CA TRP A 99 0.90 0.23 -4.21
C TRP A 99 0.60 -0.12 -5.66
N LEU A 100 0.04 0.82 -6.42
CA LEU A 100 -0.30 0.61 -7.83
C LEU A 100 0.93 0.25 -8.65
N ILE A 101 2.04 0.97 -8.48
CA ILE A 101 3.32 0.68 -9.15
C ILE A 101 3.84 -0.70 -8.73
N GLY A 102 3.83 -1.01 -7.44
CA GLY A 102 4.28 -2.31 -6.93
C GLY A 102 3.47 -3.49 -7.49
N ASP A 103 2.14 -3.38 -7.54
CA ASP A 103 1.25 -4.42 -8.07
C ASP A 103 1.41 -4.59 -9.59
N TRP A 104 1.44 -3.46 -10.32
CA TRP A 104 1.64 -3.44 -11.77
C TRP A 104 2.97 -4.08 -12.16
N LEU A 105 4.06 -3.70 -11.49
CA LEU A 105 5.39 -4.20 -11.79
C LEU A 105 5.54 -5.67 -11.38
N ALA A 106 5.02 -6.08 -10.22
CA ALA A 106 5.01 -7.48 -9.81
C ALA A 106 4.27 -8.37 -10.81
N PHE A 107 3.19 -7.88 -11.42
CA PHE A 107 2.52 -8.58 -12.51
C PHE A 107 3.39 -8.64 -13.77
N GLY A 108 3.98 -7.51 -14.18
CA GLY A 108 4.80 -7.41 -15.38
C GLY A 108 6.04 -8.31 -15.35
N ASP A 109 6.73 -8.37 -14.21
CA ASP A 109 7.86 -9.27 -13.98
C ASP A 109 7.44 -10.74 -14.12
N ARG A 110 6.37 -11.16 -13.42
CA ARG A 110 5.85 -12.54 -13.51
C ARG A 110 5.38 -12.93 -14.90
N ARG A 111 4.75 -12.01 -15.64
CA ARG A 111 4.09 -12.31 -16.92
C ARG A 111 5.03 -12.22 -18.12
N TRP A 112 5.99 -11.29 -18.08
CA TRP A 112 6.84 -10.93 -19.22
C TRP A 112 8.34 -10.84 -18.88
N GLY A 113 8.75 -11.11 -17.64
CA GLY A 113 10.16 -11.05 -17.22
C GLY A 113 10.76 -9.65 -17.35
N LYS A 114 9.95 -8.61 -17.17
CA LYS A 114 10.41 -7.22 -17.26
C LYS A 114 11.35 -6.92 -16.10
N THR A 115 12.58 -6.57 -16.44
CA THR A 115 13.60 -6.22 -15.45
C THR A 115 13.31 -4.85 -14.83
N TYR A 116 13.75 -4.64 -13.59
CA TYR A 116 13.59 -3.36 -12.89
C TYR A 116 14.32 -2.23 -13.62
N GLU A 117 15.43 -2.55 -14.27
CA GLU A 117 16.26 -1.63 -15.05
C GLU A 117 15.50 -1.08 -16.26
N GLN A 118 14.83 -1.94 -17.04
CA GLN A 118 13.97 -1.50 -18.15
C GLN A 118 12.83 -0.60 -17.70
N VAL A 119 12.24 -0.91 -16.55
CA VAL A 119 11.12 -0.11 -16.02
C VAL A 119 11.61 1.22 -15.45
N ALA A 120 12.80 1.25 -14.85
CA ALA A 120 13.45 2.49 -14.42
C ALA A 120 13.71 3.42 -15.61
N GLU A 121 14.23 2.90 -16.74
CA GLU A 121 14.44 3.67 -17.97
C GLU A 121 13.14 4.25 -18.53
N LEU A 122 12.04 3.49 -18.48
CA LEU A 122 10.73 3.91 -18.98
C LEU A 122 10.03 4.96 -18.11
N THR A 123 10.26 4.91 -16.79
CA THR A 123 9.43 5.65 -15.82
C THR A 123 10.19 6.77 -15.10
N GLY A 124 11.53 6.78 -15.18
CA GLY A 124 12.38 7.70 -14.43
C GLY A 124 12.52 7.36 -12.95
N TYR A 125 11.95 6.24 -12.47
CA TYR A 125 12.16 5.78 -11.09
C TYR A 125 13.55 5.18 -10.90
N GLU A 126 14.07 5.29 -9.68
CA GLU A 126 15.24 4.52 -9.28
C GLU A 126 14.89 3.03 -9.16
N VAL A 127 15.77 2.16 -9.64
CA VAL A 127 15.66 0.70 -9.54
C VAL A 127 15.38 0.24 -8.11
N GLN A 128 16.07 0.81 -7.10
CA GLN A 128 15.84 0.43 -5.71
C GLN A 128 14.44 0.80 -5.21
N SER A 129 13.93 1.96 -5.63
CA SER A 129 12.56 2.38 -5.31
C SER A 129 11.52 1.40 -5.88
N LEU A 130 11.72 0.94 -7.13
CA LEU A 130 10.85 -0.07 -7.75
C LEU A 130 10.89 -1.41 -7.01
N ARG A 131 12.09 -1.88 -6.64
CA ARG A 131 12.26 -3.11 -5.85
C ARG A 131 11.56 -3.02 -4.50
N ASP A 132 11.69 -1.89 -3.81
CA ASP A 132 11.04 -1.68 -2.52
C ASP A 132 9.51 -1.70 -2.66
N MET A 133 8.96 -1.06 -3.70
CA MET A 133 7.51 -1.05 -3.96
C MET A 133 6.98 -2.46 -4.23
N VAL A 134 7.65 -3.22 -5.10
CA VAL A 134 7.30 -4.62 -5.41
C VAL A 134 7.43 -5.51 -4.19
N TYR A 135 8.49 -5.36 -3.40
CA TYR A 135 8.69 -6.13 -2.18
C TYR A 135 7.53 -5.93 -1.19
N VAL A 136 7.15 -4.69 -0.91
CA VAL A 136 6.05 -4.41 0.02
C VAL A 136 4.71 -4.89 -0.56
N ALA A 137 4.43 -4.59 -1.83
CA ALA A 137 3.21 -5.02 -2.52
C ALA A 137 3.01 -6.54 -2.50
N SER A 138 4.11 -7.30 -2.66
CA SER A 138 4.08 -8.76 -2.68
C SER A 138 4.07 -9.43 -1.30
N LYS A 139 4.61 -8.77 -0.26
CA LYS A 139 4.72 -9.34 1.09
C LYS A 139 3.58 -8.96 2.02
N VAL A 140 2.91 -7.84 1.75
CA VAL A 140 1.89 -7.28 2.63
C VAL A 140 0.52 -7.41 1.96
N SER A 141 -0.25 -8.42 2.41
CA SER A 141 -1.64 -8.61 1.98
C SER A 141 -2.62 -7.78 2.80
N VAL A 142 -2.28 -7.47 4.06
CA VAL A 142 -3.07 -6.60 4.93
C VAL A 142 -2.74 -5.15 4.61
N ARG A 143 -3.60 -4.47 3.84
CA ARG A 143 -3.43 -3.07 3.46
C ARG A 143 -4.53 -2.23 4.10
N THR A 144 -4.17 -1.11 4.71
CA THR A 144 -5.13 -0.15 5.27
C THR A 144 -4.82 1.26 4.76
N ASP A 145 -5.87 2.03 4.48
CA ASP A 145 -5.80 3.44 4.10
C ASP A 145 -5.55 4.38 5.29
N LYS A 146 -5.66 3.87 6.52
CA LYS A 146 -5.36 4.61 7.76
C LYS A 146 -3.86 4.82 7.99
N LEU A 147 -3.01 4.04 7.31
CA LEU A 147 -1.56 4.10 7.45
C LEU A 147 -0.88 4.30 6.09
N SER A 148 0.20 5.07 6.09
CA SER A 148 0.98 5.26 4.85
C SER A 148 1.70 3.98 4.42
N PHE A 149 2.12 3.93 3.15
CA PHE A 149 2.96 2.87 2.59
C PHE A 149 4.21 2.59 3.43
N ALA A 150 4.79 3.63 4.05
CA ALA A 150 5.97 3.50 4.90
C ALA A 150 5.74 2.61 6.14
N HIS A 151 4.53 2.60 6.72
CA HIS A 151 4.19 1.68 7.83
C HIS A 151 4.20 0.23 7.34
N HIS A 152 3.59 0.00 6.17
CA HIS A 152 3.55 -1.31 5.54
C HIS A 152 4.96 -1.81 5.18
N LYS A 153 5.83 -0.92 4.72
CA LYS A 153 7.25 -1.24 4.47
C LYS A 153 7.97 -1.77 5.71
N VAL A 154 7.71 -1.17 6.88
CA VAL A 154 8.33 -1.59 8.14
C VAL A 154 7.94 -3.02 8.52
N VAL A 155 6.67 -3.39 8.30
CA VAL A 155 6.16 -4.72 8.68
C VAL A 155 6.36 -5.79 7.60
N ALA A 156 6.69 -5.43 6.36
CA ALA A 156 6.75 -6.35 5.22
C ALA A 156 7.65 -7.60 5.43
N GLY A 157 8.66 -7.51 6.30
CA GLY A 157 9.52 -8.65 6.67
C GLY A 157 9.00 -9.53 7.82
N LEU A 158 7.81 -9.28 8.36
CA LEU A 158 7.19 -10.04 9.45
C LEU A 158 6.24 -11.11 8.91
N ALA A 159 5.87 -12.08 9.76
CA ALA A 159 4.82 -13.04 9.45
C ALA A 159 3.45 -12.32 9.34
N PRO A 160 2.49 -12.81 8.53
CA PRO A 160 1.22 -12.12 8.30
C PRO A 160 0.45 -11.76 9.57
N GLU A 161 0.47 -12.61 10.59
CA GLU A 161 -0.20 -12.34 11.87
C GLU A 161 0.47 -11.19 12.64
N ASP A 162 1.82 -11.15 12.61
CA ASP A 162 2.58 -10.09 13.24
C ASP A 162 2.41 -8.77 12.46
N GLN A 163 2.33 -8.82 11.13
CA GLN A 163 2.02 -7.63 10.31
C GLN A 163 0.69 -7.00 10.75
N GLN A 164 -0.38 -7.81 10.86
CA GLN A 164 -1.69 -7.34 11.32
C GLN A 164 -1.60 -6.67 12.68
N ALA A 165 -1.02 -7.38 13.67
CA ALA A 165 -0.95 -6.89 15.05
C ALA A 165 -0.16 -5.57 15.16
N TRP A 166 0.93 -5.44 14.42
CA TRP A 166 1.76 -4.23 14.44
C TRP A 166 1.11 -3.06 13.70
N LEU A 167 0.36 -3.30 12.64
CA LEU A 167 -0.42 -2.26 11.95
C LEU A 167 -1.60 -1.80 12.82
N GLU A 168 -2.31 -2.70 13.49
CA GLU A 168 -3.36 -2.36 14.46
C GLU A 168 -2.79 -1.52 15.61
N TRP A 169 -1.68 -1.96 16.20
CA TRP A 169 -0.99 -1.19 17.23
C TRP A 169 -0.61 0.22 16.76
N ALA A 170 -0.13 0.36 15.53
CA ALA A 170 0.22 1.66 14.97
C ALA A 170 -1.01 2.58 14.81
N ILE A 171 -2.16 2.04 14.41
CA ILE A 171 -3.42 2.78 14.32
C ILE A 171 -3.87 3.24 15.71
N GLU A 172 -3.91 2.31 16.68
CA GLU A 172 -4.38 2.58 18.04
C GLU A 172 -3.52 3.62 18.77
N ASN A 173 -2.21 3.61 18.52
CA ASN A 173 -1.26 4.50 19.18
C ASN A 173 -0.94 5.76 18.35
N GLY A 174 -1.54 5.93 17.17
CA GLY A 174 -1.20 7.01 16.24
C GLY A 174 0.30 7.04 15.90
N ALA A 175 0.95 5.88 15.85
CA ALA A 175 2.39 5.77 15.77
C ALA A 175 2.90 6.14 14.37
N SER A 176 3.96 6.94 14.30
CA SER A 176 4.68 7.14 13.04
C SER A 176 5.40 5.87 12.59
N SER A 177 5.73 5.77 11.30
CA SER A 177 6.48 4.61 10.75
C SER A 177 7.84 4.42 11.44
N LYS A 178 8.48 5.51 11.87
CA LYS A 178 9.73 5.46 12.66
C LYS A 178 9.51 4.89 14.07
N MET A 179 8.42 5.28 14.73
CA MET A 179 8.06 4.75 16.05
C MET A 179 7.70 3.27 15.96
N LEU A 180 6.91 2.88 14.95
CA LEU A 180 6.59 1.49 14.66
C LEU A 180 7.86 0.65 14.45
N LEU A 181 8.81 1.15 13.65
CA LEU A 181 10.09 0.48 13.43
C LEU A 181 10.90 0.35 14.72
N ALA A 182 10.94 1.39 15.55
CA ALA A 182 11.63 1.35 16.84
C ALA A 182 11.01 0.30 17.77
N ALA A 183 9.67 0.25 17.85
CA ALA A 183 8.95 -0.73 18.67
C ALA A 183 9.20 -2.17 18.19
N ILE A 184 9.15 -2.41 16.88
CA ILE A 184 9.48 -3.73 16.29
C ILE A 184 10.93 -4.12 16.55
N ARG A 185 11.86 -3.16 16.46
CA ARG A 185 13.28 -3.40 16.76
C ARG A 185 13.49 -3.78 18.22
N GLU A 186 12.85 -3.07 19.14
CA GLU A 186 12.92 -3.39 20.57
C GLU A 186 12.31 -4.76 20.86
N TRP A 187 11.16 -5.07 20.26
CA TRP A 187 10.55 -6.39 20.33
C TRP A 187 11.48 -7.50 19.81
N ARG A 188 12.25 -7.23 18.75
CA ARG A 188 13.26 -8.13 18.18
C ARG A 188 14.58 -8.19 18.97
N ARG A 189 14.90 -7.20 19.82
CA ARG A 189 16.18 -7.18 20.53
C ARG A 189 16.23 -8.32 21.55
N PRO A 190 17.27 -9.18 21.50
CA PRO A 190 17.54 -10.09 22.61
C PRO A 190 17.91 -9.25 23.84
N THR A 191 17.28 -9.53 24.98
CA THR A 191 17.57 -8.84 26.26
C THR A 191 19.03 -9.09 26.62
N PRO A 192 19.83 -8.07 27.02
CA PRO A 192 21.18 -8.29 27.46
C PRO A 192 21.18 -9.20 28.70
N LEU A 193 21.88 -10.32 28.60
CA LEU A 193 22.17 -11.17 29.75
C LEU A 193 23.09 -10.38 30.69
N SER A 194 22.54 -9.90 31.80
CA SER A 194 23.34 -9.22 32.83
C SER A 194 24.38 -10.20 33.39
N SER A 195 25.65 -9.80 33.37
CA SER A 195 26.77 -10.61 33.87
C SER A 195 26.63 -10.81 35.38
N GLY A 196 26.11 -11.96 35.77
CA GLY A 196 25.80 -12.32 37.15
C GLY A 196 24.69 -13.37 37.31
N ALA A 197 24.00 -13.74 36.22
CA ALA A 197 22.96 -14.76 36.25
C ALA A 197 23.48 -16.17 35.91
N ASP A 198 23.12 -17.12 36.76
CA ASP A 198 23.43 -18.54 36.67
C ASP A 198 22.82 -19.19 35.39
N GLY A 199 23.46 -20.24 34.88
CA GLY A 199 23.32 -20.82 33.53
C GLY A 199 21.96 -21.39 33.09
N SER A 200 20.98 -21.64 33.97
CA SER A 200 19.65 -22.15 33.61
C SER A 200 18.53 -21.08 33.59
N GLN A 201 18.71 -19.93 34.24
CA GLN A 201 17.86 -18.75 33.98
C GLN A 201 18.10 -18.21 32.57
N VAL A 202 19.34 -18.32 32.11
CA VAL A 202 19.76 -18.08 30.74
C VAL A 202 18.98 -19.00 29.78
N GLN A 203 18.79 -20.29 30.11
CA GLN A 203 18.00 -21.23 29.28
C GLN A 203 16.49 -20.94 29.25
N LYS A 204 15.87 -20.56 30.36
CA LYS A 204 14.42 -20.27 30.43
C LYS A 204 13.99 -19.05 29.62
N VAL A 205 14.82 -18.00 29.61
CA VAL A 205 14.60 -16.78 28.83
C VAL A 205 14.95 -16.99 27.34
N LEU A 206 15.93 -17.86 27.04
CA LEU A 206 16.27 -18.29 25.68
C LEU A 206 15.14 -19.14 25.04
N ILE A 207 14.54 -20.08 25.77
CA ILE A 207 13.49 -20.98 25.25
C ILE A 207 12.15 -20.25 24.99
N SER A 208 11.77 -19.31 25.86
CA SER A 208 10.49 -18.57 25.77
C SER A 208 10.43 -17.63 24.55
N ARG A 209 11.57 -17.10 24.10
CA ARG A 209 11.64 -16.22 22.92
C ARG A 209 11.88 -16.96 21.62
N GLU A 210 12.44 -18.17 21.63
CA GLU A 210 12.77 -18.90 20.40
C GLU A 210 11.63 -19.72 19.78
N LYS A 211 10.58 -20.12 20.54
CA LYS A 211 9.54 -21.02 19.98
C LYS A 211 8.07 -20.61 20.21
N PRO A 212 7.66 -19.40 19.78
CA PRO A 212 6.26 -18.96 19.81
C PRO A 212 5.29 -19.85 19.01
N ARG A 213 5.81 -20.71 18.13
CA ARG A 213 5.02 -21.70 17.39
C ARG A 213 4.67 -22.94 18.21
N GLU A 214 5.58 -23.44 19.05
CA GLU A 214 5.33 -24.64 19.85
C GLU A 214 4.29 -24.37 20.93
N PHE A 215 4.36 -23.20 21.58
CA PHE A 215 3.35 -22.78 22.54
C PHE A 215 1.98 -22.56 21.89
N ARG A 216 1.92 -21.96 20.69
CA ARG A 216 0.67 -21.84 19.93
C ARG A 216 0.12 -23.20 19.47
N GLN A 217 0.98 -24.14 19.08
CA GLN A 217 0.57 -25.51 18.73
C GLN A 217 0.04 -26.27 19.95
N PHE A 218 0.64 -26.08 21.12
CA PHE A 218 0.15 -26.61 22.39
C PHE A 218 -1.25 -26.07 22.72
N LEU A 219 -1.50 -24.76 22.59
CA LEU A 219 -2.84 -24.18 22.83
C LEU A 219 -3.90 -24.73 21.87
N LYS A 220 -3.55 -24.96 20.59
CA LYS A 220 -4.44 -25.61 19.63
C LYS A 220 -4.73 -27.06 20.00
N LEU A 221 -3.72 -27.81 20.48
CA LEU A 221 -3.88 -29.18 20.96
C LEU A 221 -4.75 -29.24 22.24
N ALA A 222 -4.52 -28.33 23.19
CA ALA A 222 -5.28 -28.24 24.44
C ALA A 222 -6.75 -27.86 24.20
N SER A 223 -7.02 -26.95 23.26
CA SER A 223 -8.38 -26.61 22.84
C SER A 223 -9.13 -27.82 22.26
N LYS A 224 -8.50 -28.58 21.36
CA LYS A 224 -9.09 -29.81 20.80
C LYS A 224 -9.30 -30.89 21.87
N ALA A 225 -8.37 -31.01 22.82
CA ALA A 225 -8.51 -31.92 23.95
C ALA A 225 -9.71 -31.57 24.85
N GLY A 226 -9.97 -30.29 25.08
CA GLY A 226 -11.15 -29.80 25.82
C GLY A 226 -12.47 -30.03 25.09
N GLN A 227 -12.43 -30.15 23.76
CA GLN A 227 -13.57 -30.50 22.91
C GLN A 227 -13.78 -32.03 22.77
N GLY A 228 -13.03 -32.85 23.50
CA GLY A 228 -13.23 -34.30 23.57
C GLY A 228 -12.30 -35.15 22.69
N ASP A 229 -11.32 -34.56 21.99
CA ASP A 229 -10.34 -35.31 21.20
C ASP A 229 -9.35 -36.06 22.12
N VAL A 230 -9.51 -37.38 22.20
CA VAL A 230 -8.71 -38.26 23.07
C VAL A 230 -7.23 -38.30 22.68
N LYS A 231 -6.91 -38.23 21.38
CA LYS A 231 -5.51 -38.24 20.91
C LYS A 231 -4.83 -36.90 21.15
N ALA A 232 -5.55 -35.79 20.96
CA ALA A 232 -5.07 -34.46 21.31
C ALA A 232 -4.84 -34.36 22.83
N LYS A 233 -5.74 -34.94 23.64
CA LYS A 233 -5.61 -35.00 25.10
C LYS A 233 -4.37 -35.77 25.54
N GLN A 234 -4.11 -36.95 24.99
CA GLN A 234 -2.89 -37.72 25.29
C GLN A 234 -1.61 -36.96 24.91
N ARG A 235 -1.59 -36.31 23.74
CA ARG A 235 -0.43 -35.53 23.28
C ARG A 235 -0.18 -34.29 24.13
N ALA A 236 -1.25 -33.56 24.48
CA ALA A 236 -1.16 -32.40 25.36
C ALA A 236 -0.69 -32.80 26.77
N LEU A 237 -1.19 -33.92 27.31
CA LEU A 237 -0.73 -34.44 28.61
C LEU A 237 0.75 -34.85 28.57
N GLY A 238 1.22 -35.47 27.48
CA GLY A 238 2.64 -35.79 27.30
C GLY A 238 3.52 -34.53 27.26
N GLN A 239 3.08 -33.47 26.56
CA GLN A 239 3.78 -32.18 26.55
C GLN A 239 3.77 -31.49 27.92
N ILE A 240 2.68 -31.60 28.69
CA ILE A 240 2.61 -31.08 30.07
C ILE A 240 3.59 -31.80 30.99
N VAL A 241 3.74 -33.12 30.86
CA VAL A 241 4.73 -33.89 31.65
C VAL A 241 6.15 -33.43 31.35
N GLN A 242 6.49 -33.22 30.07
CA GLN A 242 7.78 -32.68 29.67
C GLN A 242 8.01 -31.26 30.22
N TYR A 243 6.99 -30.41 30.21
CA TYR A 243 7.09 -29.07 30.80
C TYR A 243 7.25 -29.11 32.32
N ARG A 244 6.55 -30.02 33.02
CA ARG A 244 6.70 -30.19 34.48
C ARG A 244 8.10 -30.68 34.84
N GLN A 245 8.59 -31.71 34.15
CA GLN A 245 9.94 -32.23 34.38
C GLN A 245 11.00 -31.16 34.15
N TRP A 246 10.86 -30.38 33.07
CA TRP A 246 11.73 -29.23 32.83
C TRP A 246 11.58 -28.14 33.91
N LEU A 247 10.38 -27.88 34.42
CA LEU A 247 10.19 -26.94 35.53
C LEU A 247 10.85 -27.43 36.82
N ASP A 248 10.76 -28.73 37.12
CA ASP A 248 11.36 -29.38 38.29
C ASP A 248 12.91 -29.36 38.21
N GLU A 249 13.49 -29.66 37.05
CA GLU A 249 14.94 -29.57 36.79
C GLU A 249 15.47 -28.15 37.02
N MET A 250 14.69 -27.15 36.60
CA MET A 250 15.02 -25.75 36.80
C MET A 250 14.83 -25.30 38.25
N GLU A 251 13.86 -25.87 38.97
CA GLU A 251 13.65 -25.62 40.40
C GLU A 251 14.80 -26.20 41.23
N GLN A 252 15.27 -27.41 40.91
CA GLN A 252 16.45 -28.00 41.54
C GLN A 252 17.71 -27.17 41.31
N TRP A 253 17.94 -26.76 40.07
CA TRP A 253 19.07 -25.91 39.73
C TRP A 253 19.04 -24.55 40.46
N LEU A 254 17.85 -23.96 40.67
CA LEU A 254 17.72 -22.71 41.44
C LEU A 254 17.98 -22.87 42.94
N LYS A 255 17.84 -24.08 43.48
CA LYS A 255 18.05 -24.37 44.91
C LYS A 255 19.52 -24.68 45.25
N GLY A 256 20.37 -24.86 44.23
CA GLY A 256 21.79 -25.22 44.36
C GLY A 256 22.02 -26.72 44.25
#